data_AF-A0A314U5N0-F1
#
_entry.id   AF-A0A314U5N0-F1
#
_cell.length_a   1.000
_cell.length_b   1.000
_cell.length_c   1.000
_cell.angle_alpha   90.00
_cell.angle_beta   90.00
_cell.angle_gamma   90.00
#
_symmetry.space_group_name_H-M   'P 1'
#
loop_
_entity.id
_entity.type
_entity.pdbx_description
1 polymer ?
#
loop_
_entity_poly.entity_id
_entity_poly.type
_entity_poly.pdbx_seq_one_letter_code
_entity_poly.pdbx_strand_id
1 'polypeptide(L)'
;MAFSAASRSNLPTSSSQSYGKLCSPRFSRKQNKVAFITTTKRKGSSLRIIRSVLNNRKSSISDNGASEPARILLERLFAQTQKLEEQMNRNSHHPQGIQLGFNLEILESDLHAALAALKKKEEDLQDAERVVFFEHCELHRTKEELEQREKEIAAASCRYEKIGEELKQANLRLASQARHIDDINLQLRERDQEIAAAQSALSLKEEELDKMRNELLLKSEEAAKTESELKSKSHLLNEANEVVKRQAVEVQGLRKSLQEKEEELEVSQMQRKLEVEKLKVAEEKLEKQTMEWLMAQEELKKLAEEASRHAGETSETLEDFRRVKKLLADVRIELLSSQKSLASSRLKMEEQEKLLETQWAELEEHKGSVMTYLTTLKDAQIEVQSERAKLRVAEAQKKELERDLSMEKELMEELQELLKKERYSLHQAINGISSLQKKLDKKNADFGKMRDLLQVKESEMVEAKLEIQHLKSERDSLKLILDEKDLELLNARNKLEEVNNEIAELKMLLNSKEDQLLQATTMLEAKDEHVNTMQNELNDTKLKYSEAETV
;
A
#
# COMPACT_ATOMS: atom_id res chain seq x y z
N MET A 1 -9.55 18.44 -47.45
CA MET A 1 -8.86 17.73 -48.53
C MET A 1 -7.68 16.97 -47.96
N ALA A 2 -7.48 15.76 -48.46
CA ALA A 2 -6.23 14.99 -48.54
C ALA A 2 -5.50 14.56 -47.24
N PHE A 3 -5.71 13.27 -46.96
CA PHE A 3 -4.81 12.31 -46.33
C PHE A 3 -3.34 12.38 -46.77
N SER A 4 -2.43 11.98 -45.86
CA SER A 4 -1.31 11.05 -46.10
C SER A 4 -0.74 10.64 -44.74
N ALA A 5 -0.99 9.42 -44.23
CA ALA A 5 -0.41 8.12 -44.62
C ALA A 5 1.03 7.89 -44.09
N ALA A 6 1.07 7.17 -42.97
CA ALA A 6 1.95 6.05 -42.59
C ALA A 6 3.43 6.04 -43.00
N SER A 7 4.28 5.75 -42.00
CA SER A 7 5.48 4.95 -42.19
C SER A 7 5.67 4.02 -40.98
N ARG A 8 5.51 2.72 -41.24
CA ARG A 8 5.92 1.61 -40.38
C ARG A 8 7.44 1.48 -40.41
N SER A 9 8.05 1.10 -39.30
CA SER A 9 9.26 0.26 -39.31
C SER A 9 9.23 -0.71 -38.14
N ASN A 10 9.39 -2.00 -38.47
CA ASN A 10 9.59 -3.11 -37.56
C ASN A 10 11.11 -3.32 -37.40
N LEU A 11 11.57 -3.54 -36.14
CA LEU A 11 12.55 -4.51 -35.59
C LEU A 11 13.89 -4.80 -36.38
N PRO A 12 15.04 -5.14 -35.74
CA PRO A 12 15.12 -6.13 -34.65
C PRO A 12 16.27 -6.03 -33.59
N THR A 13 16.10 -6.92 -32.61
CA THR A 13 16.95 -7.60 -31.63
C THR A 13 18.46 -7.79 -31.93
N SER A 14 19.33 -7.51 -30.95
CA SER A 14 20.49 -8.34 -30.51
C SER A 14 21.01 -7.77 -29.17
N SER A 15 20.89 -8.48 -28.03
CA SER A 15 21.83 -9.42 -27.40
C SER A 15 23.23 -8.88 -27.07
N SER A 16 23.55 -8.73 -25.78
CA SER A 16 24.69 -9.42 -25.14
C SER A 16 24.73 -9.17 -23.62
N GLN A 17 25.14 -10.22 -22.91
CA GLN A 17 25.28 -10.35 -21.46
C GLN A 17 26.55 -9.67 -20.92
N SER A 18 26.47 -9.12 -19.71
CA SER A 18 27.47 -9.34 -18.63
C SER A 18 26.78 -9.00 -17.29
N TYR A 19 26.47 -10.00 -16.48
CA TYR A 19 27.23 -10.45 -15.29
C TYR A 19 27.50 -9.37 -14.22
N GLY A 20 26.77 -9.50 -13.10
CA GLY A 20 27.37 -9.43 -11.77
C GLY A 20 27.05 -8.22 -10.89
N LYS A 21 26.03 -8.31 -10.03
CA LYS A 21 26.19 -8.63 -8.59
C LYS A 21 24.90 -8.38 -7.82
N LEU A 22 24.50 -9.41 -7.11
CA LEU A 22 23.39 -9.52 -6.16
C LEU A 22 23.63 -8.66 -4.91
N CYS A 23 22.54 -8.12 -4.34
CA CYS A 23 22.36 -7.99 -2.89
C CYS A 23 20.87 -7.78 -2.55
N SER A 24 20.21 -8.83 -2.07
CA SER A 24 18.90 -8.78 -1.40
C SER A 24 19.07 -9.02 0.10
N PRO A 25 18.26 -8.40 0.98
CA PRO A 25 18.38 -8.60 2.43
C PRO A 25 17.80 -9.95 2.88
N ARG A 26 18.43 -10.46 3.94
CA ARG A 26 18.37 -11.83 4.46
C ARG A 26 17.02 -12.19 5.12
N PHE A 27 16.46 -13.33 4.71
CA PHE A 27 15.52 -14.13 5.51
C PHE A 27 16.31 -15.09 6.41
N SER A 28 16.07 -15.04 7.73
CA SER A 28 16.63 -15.97 8.71
C SER A 28 15.72 -17.20 8.88
N ARG A 29 15.88 -18.18 7.99
CA ARG A 29 15.30 -19.53 8.13
C ARG A 29 16.38 -20.47 8.68
N LYS A 30 16.39 -20.71 10.00
CA LYS A 30 17.23 -21.75 10.61
C LYS A 30 16.60 -23.13 10.35
N GLN A 31 17.12 -23.85 9.36
CA GLN A 31 17.01 -25.30 9.25
C GLN A 31 18.29 -25.90 9.84
N ASN A 32 18.17 -26.64 10.94
CA ASN A 32 19.25 -27.51 11.40
C ASN A 32 19.03 -28.91 10.83
N LYS A 33 19.90 -29.29 9.90
CA LYS A 33 20.14 -30.66 9.45
C LYS A 33 21.55 -31.03 9.92
N VAL A 34 21.70 -32.09 10.70
CA VAL A 34 22.96 -32.80 10.97
C VAL A 34 22.59 -34.28 10.86
N ALA A 35 22.83 -34.91 9.71
CA ALA A 35 24.05 -35.61 9.31
C ALA A 35 24.28 -36.92 10.10
N PHE A 36 24.14 -38.02 9.37
CA PHE A 36 24.60 -39.36 9.72
C PHE A 36 26.11 -39.35 10.01
N ILE A 37 26.51 -39.94 11.15
CA ILE A 37 27.85 -40.50 11.34
C ILE A 37 27.69 -41.89 11.97
N THR A 38 28.18 -42.88 11.25
CA THR A 38 28.38 -44.26 11.67
C THR A 38 29.75 -44.44 12.33
N THR A 39 29.75 -45.29 13.37
CA THR A 39 30.87 -46.05 13.98
C THR A 39 31.96 -45.33 14.78
N THR A 40 32.11 -45.72 16.04
CA THR A 40 33.33 -46.42 16.54
C THR A 40 33.08 -47.09 17.89
N LYS A 41 33.62 -48.31 18.01
CA LYS A 41 33.69 -49.15 19.22
C LYS A 41 34.59 -48.50 20.28
N ARG A 42 34.26 -48.64 21.58
CA ARG A 42 34.87 -49.61 22.54
C ARG A 42 34.74 -49.15 24.02
N LYS A 43 34.29 -50.10 24.86
CA LYS A 43 34.60 -50.35 26.29
C LYS A 43 34.22 -49.33 27.38
N GLY A 44 33.38 -49.83 28.31
CA GLY A 44 33.71 -49.80 29.75
C GLY A 44 32.61 -49.31 30.69
N SER A 45 31.89 -50.26 31.31
CA SER A 45 31.28 -50.24 32.67
C SER A 45 30.49 -48.98 33.12
N SER A 46 29.21 -49.08 33.50
CA SER A 46 28.83 -49.76 34.73
C SER A 46 27.38 -50.27 34.73
N LEU A 47 27.26 -51.53 35.13
CA LEU A 47 26.04 -52.23 35.52
C LEU A 47 25.30 -51.49 36.65
N ARG A 48 24.04 -51.13 36.41
CA ARG A 48 23.00 -51.23 37.45
C ARG A 48 21.84 -52.04 36.87
N ILE A 49 22.08 -53.34 36.97
CA ILE A 49 21.12 -54.43 36.97
C ILE A 49 19.86 -53.98 37.74
N ILE A 50 18.77 -53.69 37.04
CA ILE A 50 17.46 -53.93 37.64
C ILE A 50 17.30 -55.43 37.56
N ARG A 51 17.43 -56.04 38.73
CA ARG A 51 17.34 -57.48 38.97
C ARG A 51 16.18 -58.06 38.16
N SER A 52 16.54 -58.84 37.16
CA SER A 52 15.85 -60.07 36.87
C SER A 52 15.56 -60.77 38.20
N VAL A 53 14.30 -60.77 38.63
CA VAL A 53 13.79 -61.78 39.58
C VAL A 53 13.43 -63.06 38.81
N LEU A 54 13.97 -63.23 37.60
CA LEU A 54 14.22 -64.53 36.97
C LEU A 54 15.45 -65.16 37.64
N ASN A 55 15.27 -65.64 38.87
CA ASN A 55 15.94 -66.79 39.48
C ASN A 55 15.59 -66.81 40.97
N ASN A 56 14.48 -67.47 41.29
CA ASN A 56 14.40 -68.48 42.35
C ASN A 56 13.01 -69.12 42.35
N ARG A 57 12.61 -69.68 41.20
CA ARG A 57 11.75 -70.86 41.17
C ARG A 57 12.14 -71.71 39.96
N LYS A 58 13.40 -72.17 40.00
CA LYS A 58 13.61 -73.59 39.71
C LYS A 58 12.83 -74.35 40.79
N SER A 59 11.54 -74.54 40.59
CA SER A 59 10.95 -75.83 40.90
C SER A 59 11.25 -76.65 39.64
N SER A 60 12.51 -77.06 39.41
CA SER A 60 12.94 -78.35 39.93
C SER A 60 11.78 -79.05 40.63
N ILE A 61 10.88 -79.63 39.82
CA ILE A 61 10.46 -80.99 40.09
C ILE A 61 11.79 -81.72 40.31
N SER A 62 12.16 -81.80 41.58
CA SER A 62 13.32 -82.53 42.03
C SER A 62 12.96 -83.99 41.78
N ASP A 63 13.17 -84.45 40.56
CA ASP A 63 13.57 -85.81 40.33
C ASP A 63 14.72 -86.09 41.31
N ASN A 64 14.54 -87.13 42.12
CA ASN A 64 15.49 -87.64 43.12
C ASN A 64 15.37 -87.06 44.53
N GLY A 65 14.24 -87.35 45.19
CA GLY A 65 14.34 -88.01 46.49
C GLY A 65 14.24 -89.51 46.23
N ALA A 66 15.32 -90.26 46.48
CA ALA A 66 15.47 -91.70 46.24
C ALA A 66 14.49 -92.55 47.06
N SER A 67 13.22 -92.49 46.70
CA SER A 67 12.15 -93.37 47.14
C SER A 67 11.60 -94.01 45.87
N GLU A 68 11.52 -95.34 45.84
CA GLU A 68 10.89 -96.06 44.73
C GLU A 68 9.51 -95.44 44.41
N PRO A 69 9.12 -95.35 43.13
CA PRO A 69 7.78 -94.89 42.75
C PRO A 69 6.72 -95.62 43.57
N ALA A 70 5.69 -94.91 44.04
CA ALA A 70 4.61 -95.53 44.84
C ALA A 70 4.02 -96.76 44.13
N ARG A 71 4.00 -96.74 42.80
CA ARG A 71 3.71 -97.89 41.95
C ARG A 71 4.66 -99.07 42.15
N ILE A 72 5.97 -98.85 42.09
CA ILE A 72 7.00 -99.90 42.28
C ILE A 72 6.96 -100.43 43.72
N LEU A 73 6.76 -99.55 44.70
CA LEU A 73 6.58 -99.94 46.11
C LEU A 73 5.34 -100.81 46.28
N LEU A 74 4.20 -100.42 45.70
CA LEU A 74 2.97 -101.21 45.72
C LEU A 74 3.17 -102.55 44.99
N GLU A 75 3.73 -102.57 43.79
CA GLU A 75 4.05 -103.79 43.04
C GLU A 75 4.96 -104.73 43.84
N ARG A 76 5.95 -104.20 44.56
CA ARG A 76 6.86 -104.98 45.43
C ARG A 76 6.16 -105.52 46.67
N LEU A 77 5.36 -104.69 47.34
CA LEU A 77 4.52 -105.03 48.47
C LEU A 77 3.58 -106.18 48.07
N PHE A 78 2.91 -106.07 46.92
CA PHE A 78 2.06 -107.12 46.37
C PHE A 78 2.83 -108.41 46.05
N ALA A 79 4.03 -108.31 45.45
CA ALA A 79 4.88 -109.47 45.18
C ALA A 79 5.35 -110.17 46.47
N GLN A 80 5.54 -109.42 47.56
CA GLN A 80 5.84 -109.97 48.88
C GLN A 80 4.62 -110.61 49.55
N THR A 81 3.44 -110.00 49.46
CA THR A 81 2.18 -110.61 49.94
C THR A 81 1.94 -111.95 49.26
N GLN A 82 2.13 -112.03 47.94
CA GLN A 82 1.96 -113.26 47.16
C GLN A 82 2.98 -114.34 47.57
N LYS A 83 4.24 -113.97 47.84
CA LYS A 83 5.23 -114.90 48.41
C LYS A 83 4.84 -115.41 49.80
N LEU A 84 4.22 -114.57 50.62
CA LEU A 84 3.75 -114.93 51.96
C LEU A 84 2.56 -115.90 51.89
N GLU A 85 1.63 -115.66 50.97
CA GLU A 85 0.50 -116.54 50.66
C GLU A 85 0.96 -117.91 50.14
N GLU A 86 1.92 -117.95 49.20
CA GLU A 86 2.51 -119.19 48.68
C GLU A 86 3.24 -120.00 49.78
N GLN A 87 3.85 -119.34 50.75
CA GLN A 87 4.49 -119.98 51.90
C GLN A 87 3.48 -120.53 52.91
N MET A 88 2.33 -119.88 53.09
CA MET A 88 1.24 -120.38 53.94
C MET A 88 0.48 -121.57 53.33
N ASN A 89 0.44 -121.68 52.00
CA ASN A 89 -0.31 -122.73 51.29
C ASN A 89 0.45 -124.07 51.14
N ARG A 90 1.75 -124.12 51.46
CA ARG A 90 2.54 -125.37 51.48
C ARG A 90 2.42 -126.08 52.84
N ASN A 91 1.51 -127.04 52.93
CA ASN A 91 1.46 -128.04 54.01
C ASN A 91 2.82 -128.74 54.17
N SER A 92 3.64 -128.31 55.13
CA SER A 92 4.85 -129.05 55.51
C SER A 92 5.15 -128.90 57.01
N HIS A 93 5.24 -130.04 57.67
CA HIS A 93 5.65 -130.19 59.07
C HIS A 93 7.14 -129.85 59.27
N HIS A 94 7.47 -128.55 59.28
CA HIS A 94 8.78 -128.04 59.66
C HIS A 94 8.67 -126.73 60.45
N PRO A 95 9.49 -126.49 61.49
CA PRO A 95 9.40 -125.28 62.31
C PRO A 95 10.00 -124.08 61.55
N GLN A 96 9.21 -123.47 60.68
CA GLN A 96 9.61 -122.34 59.82
C GLN A 96 9.04 -120.99 60.30
N GLY A 97 8.78 -120.83 61.60
CA GLY A 97 8.22 -119.60 62.19
C GLY A 97 9.11 -118.35 62.05
N ILE A 98 10.42 -118.54 61.87
CA ILE A 98 11.38 -117.42 61.74
C ILE A 98 11.35 -116.81 60.33
N GLN A 99 11.15 -117.61 59.28
CA GLN A 99 11.14 -117.13 57.89
C GLN A 99 9.81 -116.44 57.52
N LEU A 100 8.70 -116.86 58.14
CA LEU A 100 7.40 -116.20 58.02
C LEU A 100 7.41 -114.80 58.67
N GLY A 101 8.05 -114.68 59.85
CA GLY A 101 8.21 -113.40 60.56
C GLY A 101 9.02 -112.37 59.76
N PHE A 102 10.15 -112.79 59.15
CA PHE A 102 10.93 -111.90 58.29
C PHE A 102 10.15 -111.42 57.05
N ASN A 103 9.38 -112.30 56.39
CA ASN A 103 8.55 -111.88 55.26
C ASN A 103 7.42 -110.93 55.67
N LEU A 104 6.88 -111.08 56.87
CA LEU A 104 5.84 -110.20 57.42
C LEU A 104 6.42 -108.83 57.80
N GLU A 105 7.62 -108.80 58.40
CA GLU A 105 8.33 -107.56 58.77
C GLU A 105 8.78 -106.77 57.52
N ILE A 106 9.21 -107.46 56.45
CA ILE A 106 9.53 -106.82 55.18
C ILE A 106 8.25 -106.29 54.51
N LEU A 107 7.15 -107.06 54.53
CA LEU A 107 5.86 -106.63 54.00
C LEU A 107 5.31 -105.40 54.75
N GLU A 108 5.41 -105.40 56.08
CA GLU A 108 5.03 -104.27 56.93
C GLU A 108 5.92 -103.04 56.65
N SER A 109 7.23 -103.24 56.45
CA SER A 109 8.15 -102.17 56.06
C SER A 109 7.83 -101.61 54.68
N ASP A 110 7.50 -102.46 53.71
CA ASP A 110 7.10 -102.06 52.36
C ASP A 110 5.75 -101.35 52.36
N LEU A 111 4.81 -101.76 53.22
CA LEU A 111 3.54 -101.06 53.45
C LEU A 111 3.74 -99.68 54.07
N HIS A 112 4.58 -99.57 55.10
CA HIS A 112 4.93 -98.27 55.68
C HIS A 112 5.64 -97.38 54.66
N ALA A 113 6.53 -97.93 53.83
CA ALA A 113 7.20 -97.18 52.76
C ALA A 113 6.23 -96.71 51.67
N ALA A 114 5.29 -97.57 51.23
CA ALA A 114 4.26 -97.21 50.26
C ALA A 114 3.31 -96.13 50.80
N LEU A 115 2.86 -96.24 52.07
CA LEU A 115 2.03 -95.24 52.73
C LEU A 115 2.76 -93.90 52.89
N ALA A 116 4.03 -93.91 53.28
CA ALA A 116 4.84 -92.70 53.36
C ALA A 116 5.02 -92.04 51.99
N ALA A 117 5.26 -92.83 50.94
CA ALA A 117 5.37 -92.34 49.58
C ALA A 117 4.05 -91.75 49.05
N LEU A 118 2.91 -92.39 49.32
CA LEU A 118 1.58 -91.88 48.96
C LEU A 118 1.22 -90.60 49.72
N LYS A 119 1.49 -90.54 51.03
CA LYS A 119 1.26 -89.34 51.84
C LYS A 119 2.10 -88.16 51.36
N LYS A 120 3.37 -88.40 51.02
CA LYS A 120 4.23 -87.38 50.42
C LYS A 120 3.68 -86.90 49.07
N LYS A 121 3.15 -87.80 48.24
CA LYS A 121 2.50 -87.44 46.96
C LYS A 121 1.23 -86.61 47.16
N GLU A 122 0.44 -86.91 48.19
CA GLU A 122 -0.71 -86.10 48.57
C GLU A 122 -0.30 -84.68 48.99
N GLU A 123 0.74 -84.56 49.83
CA GLU A 123 1.30 -83.26 50.23
C GLU A 123 1.83 -82.46 49.03
N ASP A 124 2.61 -83.10 48.13
CA ASP A 124 3.12 -82.51 46.89
C ASP A 124 1.97 -82.05 45.96
N LEU A 125 0.87 -82.82 45.87
CA LEU A 125 -0.31 -82.48 45.08
C LEU A 125 -1.07 -81.29 45.68
N GLN A 126 -1.23 -81.25 47.00
CA GLN A 126 -1.85 -80.11 47.69
C GLN A 126 -1.00 -78.83 47.53
N ASP A 127 0.33 -78.95 47.54
CA ASP A 127 1.23 -77.84 47.24
C ASP A 127 1.09 -77.37 45.79
N ALA A 128 1.01 -78.29 44.83
CA ALA A 128 0.79 -77.96 43.43
C ALA A 128 -0.58 -77.27 43.21
N GLU A 129 -1.64 -77.74 43.87
CA GLU A 129 -2.97 -77.13 43.82
C GLU A 129 -2.95 -75.68 44.33
N ARG A 130 -2.27 -75.42 45.46
CA ARG A 130 -2.07 -74.06 45.97
C ARG A 130 -1.35 -73.18 44.96
N VAL A 131 -0.27 -73.68 44.34
CA VAL A 131 0.49 -72.93 43.34
C VAL A 131 -0.35 -72.61 42.11
N VAL A 132 -1.10 -73.58 41.58
CA VAL A 132 -2.02 -73.39 40.44
C VAL A 132 -3.09 -72.35 40.77
N PHE A 133 -3.64 -72.37 41.98
CA PHE A 133 -4.60 -71.37 42.42
C PHE A 133 -4.00 -69.95 42.39
N PHE A 134 -2.80 -69.76 42.95
CA PHE A 134 -2.12 -68.47 42.91
C PHE A 134 -1.80 -68.01 41.49
N GLU A 135 -1.32 -68.91 40.62
CA GLU A 135 -1.07 -68.62 39.20
C GLU A 135 -2.34 -68.24 38.45
N HIS A 136 -3.47 -68.87 38.79
CA HIS A 136 -4.77 -68.52 38.22
C HIS A 136 -5.24 -67.12 38.65
N CYS A 137 -5.03 -66.74 39.91
CA CYS A 137 -5.29 -65.39 40.40
C CYS A 137 -4.38 -64.35 39.71
N GLU A 138 -3.09 -64.64 39.54
CA GLU A 138 -2.16 -63.78 38.81
C GLU A 138 -2.57 -63.62 37.34
N LEU A 139 -2.96 -64.72 36.68
CA LEU A 139 -3.45 -64.69 35.31
C LEU A 139 -4.71 -63.84 35.17
N HIS A 140 -5.69 -64.01 36.08
CA HIS A 140 -6.88 -63.17 36.10
C HIS A 140 -6.53 -61.69 36.20
N ARG A 141 -5.64 -61.34 37.14
CA ARG A 141 -5.17 -59.98 37.31
C ARG A 141 -4.49 -59.43 36.06
N THR A 142 -3.64 -60.21 35.39
CA THR A 142 -3.01 -59.77 34.12
C THR A 142 -4.02 -59.54 32.99
N LYS A 143 -5.12 -60.31 32.95
CA LYS A 143 -6.23 -60.07 32.00
C LYS A 143 -6.97 -58.77 32.29
N GLU A 144 -7.26 -58.48 33.56
CA GLU A 144 -7.87 -57.21 33.96
C GLU A 144 -6.96 -56.02 33.65
N GLU A 145 -5.66 -56.13 33.95
CA GLU A 145 -4.67 -55.11 33.60
C GLU A 145 -4.58 -54.90 32.08
N LEU A 146 -4.63 -55.97 31.28
CA LEU A 146 -4.67 -55.89 29.82
C LEU A 146 -5.93 -55.15 29.31
N GLU A 147 -7.12 -55.53 29.81
CA GLU A 147 -8.38 -54.87 29.45
C GLU A 147 -8.36 -53.38 29.82
N GLN A 148 -7.79 -53.05 30.97
CA GLN A 148 -7.62 -51.67 31.41
C GLN A 148 -6.68 -50.89 30.46
N ARG A 149 -5.56 -51.47 30.02
CA ARG A 149 -4.68 -50.82 29.03
C ARG A 149 -5.35 -50.62 27.68
N GLU A 150 -6.21 -51.55 27.24
CA GLU A 150 -6.98 -51.39 26.01
C GLU A 150 -7.97 -50.21 26.10
N LYS A 151 -8.64 -50.06 27.25
CA LYS A 151 -9.51 -48.89 27.53
C LYS A 151 -8.73 -47.59 27.53
N GLU A 152 -7.54 -47.55 28.13
CA GLU A 152 -6.66 -46.39 28.14
C GLU A 152 -6.16 -46.02 26.73
N ILE A 153 -5.78 -47.02 25.91
CA ILE A 153 -5.42 -46.81 24.49
C ILE A 153 -6.58 -46.21 23.71
N ALA A 154 -7.81 -46.71 23.90
CA ALA A 154 -8.99 -46.18 23.22
C ALA A 154 -9.27 -44.73 23.63
N ALA A 155 -9.19 -44.41 24.93
CA ALA A 155 -9.36 -43.05 25.43
C ALA A 155 -8.27 -42.10 24.90
N ALA A 156 -7.00 -42.51 24.93
CA ALA A 156 -5.90 -41.71 24.39
C ALA A 156 -6.02 -41.50 22.87
N SER A 157 -6.47 -42.52 22.13
CA SER A 157 -6.71 -42.43 20.68
C SER A 157 -7.83 -41.44 20.34
N CYS A 158 -8.93 -41.46 21.11
CA CYS A 158 -10.00 -40.47 20.98
C CYS A 158 -9.52 -39.04 21.25
N ARG A 159 -8.67 -38.83 22.28
CA ARG A 159 -8.04 -37.52 22.54
C ARG A 159 -7.18 -37.07 21.37
N TYR A 160 -6.35 -37.96 20.82
CA TYR A 160 -5.48 -37.69 19.68
C TYR A 160 -6.27 -37.27 18.43
N GLU A 161 -7.35 -37.99 18.12
CA GLU A 161 -8.24 -37.66 16.98
C GLU A 161 -8.88 -36.28 17.15
N LYS A 162 -9.41 -35.98 18.34
CA LYS A 162 -10.01 -34.68 18.66
C LYS A 162 -9.03 -33.53 18.47
N ILE A 163 -7.81 -33.65 19.01
CA ILE A 163 -6.76 -32.63 18.83
C ILE A 163 -6.42 -32.48 17.33
N GLY A 164 -6.35 -33.59 16.59
CA GLY A 164 -6.11 -33.58 15.15
C GLY A 164 -7.17 -32.82 14.35
N GLU A 165 -8.45 -32.95 14.72
CA GLU A 165 -9.56 -32.19 14.11
C GLU A 165 -9.51 -30.70 14.45
N GLU A 166 -9.29 -30.38 15.73
CA GLU A 166 -9.12 -28.99 16.21
C GLU A 166 -7.98 -28.29 15.46
N LEU A 167 -6.86 -29.00 15.25
CA LEU A 167 -5.67 -28.50 14.55
C LEU A 167 -5.95 -28.28 13.05
N LYS A 168 -6.67 -29.19 12.39
CA LYS A 168 -7.12 -28.99 11.00
C LYS A 168 -8.00 -27.74 10.88
N GLN A 169 -8.96 -27.57 11.78
CA GLN A 169 -9.85 -26.42 11.78
C GLN A 169 -9.09 -25.10 12.07
N ALA A 170 -8.17 -25.12 13.03
CA ALA A 170 -7.32 -23.97 13.35
C ALA A 170 -6.42 -23.60 12.17
N ASN A 171 -5.84 -24.57 11.45
CA ASN A 171 -5.05 -24.33 10.24
C ASN A 171 -5.87 -23.68 9.12
N LEU A 172 -7.11 -24.12 8.89
CA LEU A 172 -8.00 -23.49 7.91
C LEU A 172 -8.31 -22.03 8.28
N ARG A 173 -8.55 -21.75 9.57
CA ARG A 173 -8.77 -20.38 10.08
C ARG A 173 -7.51 -19.53 9.97
N LEU A 174 -6.34 -20.10 10.24
CA LEU A 174 -5.06 -19.43 10.09
C LEU A 174 -4.81 -19.06 8.62
N ALA A 175 -5.04 -20.01 7.70
CA ALA A 175 -4.91 -19.77 6.26
C ALA A 175 -5.88 -18.68 5.76
N SER A 176 -7.13 -18.64 6.25
CA SER A 176 -8.07 -17.58 5.87
C SER A 176 -7.68 -16.22 6.44
N GLN A 177 -7.15 -16.17 7.67
CA GLN A 177 -6.59 -14.94 8.23
C GLN A 177 -5.36 -14.44 7.47
N ALA A 178 -4.46 -15.33 7.05
CA ALA A 178 -3.30 -14.97 6.24
C ALA A 178 -3.73 -14.30 4.92
N ARG A 179 -4.74 -14.86 4.23
CA ARG A 179 -5.30 -14.24 3.02
C ARG A 179 -5.86 -12.85 3.29
N HIS A 180 -6.60 -12.66 4.38
CA HIS A 180 -7.11 -11.33 4.74
C HIS A 180 -6.00 -10.32 5.05
N ILE A 181 -4.90 -10.76 5.65
CA ILE A 181 -3.74 -9.90 5.89
C ILE A 181 -3.10 -9.50 4.56
N ASP A 182 -2.94 -10.45 3.64
CA ASP A 182 -2.42 -10.19 2.29
C ASP A 182 -3.32 -9.23 1.49
N ASP A 183 -4.65 -9.38 1.57
CA ASP A 183 -5.61 -8.46 0.94
C ASP A 183 -5.47 -7.03 1.49
N ILE A 184 -5.34 -6.87 2.81
CA ILE A 184 -5.15 -5.55 3.43
C ILE A 184 -3.79 -4.96 3.02
N ASN A 185 -2.74 -5.78 2.97
CA ASN A 185 -1.42 -5.34 2.49
C ASN A 185 -1.46 -4.86 1.03
N LEU A 186 -2.21 -5.56 0.17
CA LEU A 186 -2.40 -5.15 -1.21
C LEU A 186 -3.13 -3.79 -1.29
N GLN A 187 -4.25 -3.65 -0.57
CA GLN A 187 -4.99 -2.39 -0.50
C GLN A 187 -4.13 -1.23 0.02
N LEU A 188 -3.29 -1.46 1.03
CA LEU A 188 -2.36 -0.45 1.52
C LEU A 188 -1.39 -0.01 0.44
N ARG A 189 -0.77 -0.96 -0.28
CA ARG A 189 0.17 -0.64 -1.36
C ARG A 189 -0.48 0.15 -2.49
N GLU A 190 -1.69 -0.24 -2.90
CA GLU A 190 -2.46 0.46 -3.93
C GLU A 190 -2.78 1.90 -3.49
N ARG A 191 -3.29 2.07 -2.26
CA ARG A 191 -3.58 3.40 -1.69
C ARG A 191 -2.32 4.24 -1.52
N ASP A 192 -1.21 3.67 -1.08
CA ASP A 192 0.08 4.38 -0.94
C ASP A 192 0.55 4.91 -2.31
N GLN A 193 0.42 4.10 -3.38
CA GLN A 193 0.73 4.52 -4.74
C GLN A 193 -0.21 5.62 -5.24
N GLU A 194 -1.52 5.47 -5.01
CA GLU A 194 -2.52 6.49 -5.36
C GLU A 194 -2.23 7.82 -4.63
N ILE A 195 -1.87 7.78 -3.35
CA ILE A 195 -1.50 8.97 -2.56
C ILE A 195 -0.21 9.59 -3.08
N ALA A 196 0.82 8.80 -3.39
CA ALA A 196 2.07 9.34 -3.94
C ALA A 196 1.86 10.02 -5.30
N ALA A 197 1.04 9.42 -6.17
CA ALA A 197 0.65 10.00 -7.44
C ALA A 197 -0.16 11.30 -7.24
N ALA A 198 -1.13 11.30 -6.33
CA ALA A 198 -1.93 12.47 -6.00
C ALA A 198 -1.09 13.61 -5.38
N GLN A 199 -0.14 13.29 -4.51
CA GLN A 199 0.82 14.26 -3.95
C GLN A 199 1.68 14.90 -5.05
N SER A 200 2.19 14.09 -5.97
CA SER A 200 3.01 14.57 -7.08
C SER A 200 2.20 15.48 -8.02
N ALA A 201 0.98 15.07 -8.37
CA ALA A 201 0.07 15.85 -9.20
C ALA A 201 -0.34 17.17 -8.52
N LEU A 202 -0.60 17.14 -7.21
CA LEU A 202 -0.92 18.32 -6.42
C LEU A 202 0.26 19.31 -6.39
N SER A 203 1.48 18.82 -6.15
CA SER A 203 2.70 19.65 -6.16
C SER A 203 2.87 20.39 -7.49
N LEU A 204 2.64 19.69 -8.61
CA LEU A 204 2.74 20.30 -9.94
C LEU A 204 1.68 21.40 -10.14
N LYS A 205 0.44 21.18 -9.71
CA LYS A 205 -0.62 22.21 -9.75
C LYS A 205 -0.31 23.41 -8.85
N GLU A 206 0.33 23.19 -7.71
CA GLU A 206 0.76 24.26 -6.80
C GLU A 206 1.83 25.13 -7.46
N GLU A 207 2.84 24.52 -8.09
CA GLU A 207 3.87 25.22 -8.85
C GLU A 207 3.28 26.02 -10.02
N GLU A 208 2.32 25.45 -10.76
CA GLU A 208 1.61 26.15 -11.84
C GLU A 208 0.79 27.34 -11.32
N LEU A 209 0.08 27.19 -10.19
CA LEU A 209 -0.64 28.31 -9.57
C LEU A 209 0.28 29.41 -9.07
N ASP A 210 1.43 29.07 -8.51
CA ASP A 210 2.42 30.05 -8.09
C ASP A 210 3.02 30.80 -9.29
N LYS A 211 3.26 30.10 -10.41
CA LYS A 211 3.67 30.72 -11.67
C LYS A 211 2.62 31.70 -12.18
N MET A 212 1.35 31.29 -12.25
CA MET A 212 0.25 32.17 -12.65
C MET A 212 0.11 33.38 -11.71
N ARG A 213 0.31 33.20 -10.40
CA ARG A 213 0.31 34.31 -9.42
C ARG A 213 1.38 35.35 -9.73
N ASN A 214 2.60 34.90 -10.04
CA ASN A 214 3.70 35.78 -10.39
C ASN A 214 3.46 36.49 -11.73
N GLU A 215 2.97 35.78 -12.75
CA GLU A 215 2.63 36.36 -14.05
C GLU A 215 1.53 37.43 -13.93
N LEU A 216 0.48 37.14 -13.17
CA LEU A 216 -0.61 38.08 -12.91
C LEU A 216 -0.10 39.33 -12.16
N LEU A 217 0.78 39.16 -11.16
CA LEU A 217 1.39 40.27 -10.44
C LEU A 217 2.15 41.19 -11.40
N LEU A 218 3.02 40.63 -12.24
CA LEU A 218 3.81 41.40 -13.22
C LEU A 218 2.90 42.15 -14.20
N LYS A 219 1.92 41.47 -14.81
CA LYS A 219 0.98 42.12 -15.73
C LYS A 219 0.17 43.23 -15.03
N SER A 220 -0.16 43.06 -13.74
CA SER A 220 -0.87 44.08 -12.97
C SER A 220 -0.02 45.32 -12.70
N GLU A 221 1.28 45.15 -12.44
CA GLU A 221 2.23 46.25 -12.30
C GLU A 221 2.43 46.99 -13.62
N GLU A 222 2.55 46.26 -14.73
CA GLU A 222 2.63 46.83 -16.08
C GLU A 222 1.34 47.61 -16.44
N ALA A 223 0.16 47.09 -16.10
CA ALA A 223 -1.12 47.78 -16.28
C ALA A 223 -1.20 49.09 -15.48
N ALA A 224 -0.69 49.08 -14.23
CA ALA A 224 -0.65 50.28 -13.40
C ALA A 224 0.33 51.34 -13.95
N LYS A 225 1.50 50.91 -14.46
CA LYS A 225 2.47 51.79 -15.09
C LYS A 225 1.90 52.43 -16.36
N THR A 226 1.32 51.63 -17.26
CA THR A 226 0.68 52.15 -18.47
C THR A 226 -0.47 53.11 -18.16
N GLU A 227 -1.26 52.86 -17.12
CA GLU A 227 -2.28 53.82 -16.66
C GLU A 227 -1.69 55.19 -16.30
N SER A 228 -0.59 55.19 -15.55
CA SER A 228 0.07 56.45 -15.15
C SER A 228 0.62 57.23 -16.35
N GLU A 229 1.19 56.52 -17.33
CA GLU A 229 1.70 57.11 -18.57
C GLU A 229 0.57 57.67 -19.44
N LEU A 230 -0.54 56.94 -19.60
CA LEU A 230 -1.70 57.40 -20.36
C LEU A 230 -2.35 58.63 -19.70
N LYS A 231 -2.46 58.66 -18.35
CA LYS A 231 -2.94 59.84 -17.61
C LYS A 231 -2.05 61.06 -17.86
N SER A 232 -0.73 60.89 -17.81
CA SER A 232 0.23 61.97 -18.10
C SER A 232 0.10 62.47 -19.55
N LYS A 233 0.03 61.55 -20.53
CA LYS A 233 -0.16 61.90 -21.94
C LYS A 233 -1.48 62.62 -22.19
N SER A 234 -2.55 62.21 -21.52
CA SER A 234 -3.86 62.87 -21.57
C SER A 234 -3.78 64.31 -21.09
N HIS A 235 -3.08 64.55 -19.97
CA HIS A 235 -2.85 65.89 -19.45
C HIS A 235 -2.09 66.77 -20.45
N LEU A 236 -0.96 66.30 -20.97
CA LEU A 236 -0.14 67.04 -21.95
C LEU A 236 -0.91 67.37 -23.23
N LEU A 237 -1.71 66.44 -23.74
CA LEU A 237 -2.54 66.68 -24.93
C LEU A 237 -3.66 67.70 -24.68
N ASN A 238 -4.16 67.78 -23.45
CA ASN A 238 -5.12 68.82 -23.08
C ASN A 238 -4.45 70.19 -23.02
N GLU A 239 -3.26 70.30 -22.44
CA GLU A 239 -2.47 71.54 -22.44
C GLU A 239 -2.12 72.00 -23.86
N ALA A 240 -1.61 71.10 -24.70
CA ALA A 240 -1.28 71.40 -26.09
C ALA A 240 -2.50 71.90 -26.88
N ASN A 241 -3.67 71.29 -26.64
CA ASN A 241 -4.93 71.73 -27.26
C ASN A 241 -5.37 73.13 -26.81
N GLU A 242 -5.17 73.49 -25.54
CA GLU A 242 -5.45 74.84 -25.06
C GLU A 242 -4.46 75.88 -25.62
N VAL A 243 -3.18 75.51 -25.84
CA VAL A 243 -2.22 76.36 -26.55
C VAL A 243 -2.66 76.60 -28.00
N VAL A 244 -3.03 75.54 -28.74
CA VAL A 244 -3.52 75.65 -30.13
C VAL A 244 -4.76 76.54 -30.20
N LYS A 245 -5.71 76.41 -29.26
CA LYS A 245 -6.89 77.28 -29.20
C LYS A 245 -6.52 78.75 -28.97
N ARG A 246 -5.58 79.04 -28.06
CA ARG A 246 -5.11 80.41 -27.81
C ARG A 246 -4.45 81.01 -29.06
N GLN A 247 -3.53 80.27 -29.68
CA GLN A 247 -2.88 80.70 -30.92
C GLN A 247 -3.88 80.89 -32.07
N ALA A 248 -4.96 80.10 -32.15
CA ALA A 248 -6.02 80.30 -33.13
C ALA A 248 -6.75 81.64 -32.97
N VAL A 249 -7.02 82.04 -31.72
CA VAL A 249 -7.62 83.34 -31.42
C VAL A 249 -6.64 84.47 -31.76
N GLU A 250 -5.35 84.33 -31.41
CA GLU A 250 -4.31 85.31 -31.73
C GLU A 250 -4.15 85.52 -33.24
N VAL A 251 -4.04 84.44 -34.03
CA VAL A 251 -3.95 84.50 -35.49
C VAL A 251 -5.21 85.11 -36.11
N GLN A 252 -6.40 84.82 -35.56
CA GLN A 252 -7.64 85.46 -36.00
C GLN A 252 -7.63 86.98 -35.71
N GLY A 253 -7.09 87.40 -34.57
CA GLY A 253 -6.88 88.80 -34.25
C GLY A 253 -5.93 89.50 -35.23
N LEU A 254 -4.78 88.88 -35.53
CA LEU A 254 -3.81 89.39 -36.51
C LEU A 254 -4.42 89.54 -37.91
N ARG A 255 -5.24 88.56 -38.34
CA ARG A 255 -5.95 88.64 -39.64
C ARG A 255 -6.90 89.83 -39.72
N LYS A 256 -7.66 90.09 -38.65
CA LYS A 256 -8.56 91.26 -38.60
C LYS A 256 -7.77 92.57 -38.66
N SER A 257 -6.69 92.67 -37.88
CA SER A 257 -5.84 93.86 -37.89
C SER A 257 -5.17 94.11 -39.25
N LEU A 258 -4.74 93.05 -39.96
CA LEU A 258 -4.24 93.17 -41.32
C LEU A 258 -5.31 93.62 -42.32
N GLN A 259 -6.54 93.12 -42.17
CA GLN A 259 -7.65 93.54 -43.02
C GLN A 259 -8.00 95.03 -42.79
N GLU A 260 -8.06 95.47 -41.53
CA GLU A 260 -8.27 96.89 -41.19
C GLU A 260 -7.16 97.77 -41.80
N LYS A 261 -5.90 97.33 -41.75
CA LYS A 261 -4.76 98.04 -42.36
C LYS A 261 -4.83 98.08 -43.88
N GLU A 262 -5.28 97.00 -44.51
CA GLU A 262 -5.51 96.95 -45.95
C GLU A 262 -6.58 97.96 -46.39
N GLU A 263 -7.71 98.02 -45.67
CA GLU A 263 -8.79 98.98 -45.91
C GLU A 263 -8.30 100.44 -45.71
N GLU A 264 -7.51 100.72 -44.66
CA GLU A 264 -6.89 102.03 -44.43
C GLU A 264 -5.96 102.46 -45.57
N LEU A 265 -5.12 101.55 -46.07
CA LEU A 265 -4.20 101.81 -47.18
C LEU A 265 -4.94 102.00 -48.50
N GLU A 266 -6.02 101.27 -48.73
CA GLU A 266 -6.88 101.43 -49.93
C GLU A 266 -7.58 102.81 -49.93
N VAL A 267 -8.11 103.24 -48.78
CA VAL A 267 -8.65 104.60 -48.61
C VAL A 267 -7.58 105.66 -48.87
N SER A 268 -6.38 105.48 -48.32
CA SER A 268 -5.25 106.40 -48.51
C SER A 268 -4.83 106.47 -49.99
N GLN A 269 -4.83 105.34 -50.69
CA GLN A 269 -4.55 105.27 -52.11
C GLN A 269 -5.62 105.98 -52.95
N MET A 270 -6.90 105.86 -52.56
CA MET A 270 -8.00 106.57 -53.22
C MET A 270 -7.91 108.08 -53.01
N GLN A 271 -7.61 108.52 -51.78
CA GLN A 271 -7.40 109.93 -51.47
C GLN A 271 -6.22 110.51 -52.29
N ARG A 272 -5.11 109.78 -52.38
CA ARG A 272 -3.97 110.16 -53.23
C ARG A 272 -4.38 110.31 -54.69
N LYS A 273 -5.09 109.35 -55.28
CA LYS A 273 -5.55 109.43 -56.68
C LYS A 273 -6.40 110.68 -56.92
N LEU A 274 -7.28 111.01 -55.98
CA LEU A 274 -8.07 112.24 -56.03
C LEU A 274 -7.19 113.50 -55.98
N GLU A 275 -6.13 113.50 -55.15
CA GLU A 275 -5.18 114.60 -55.07
C GLU A 275 -4.33 114.75 -56.33
N VAL A 276 -3.91 113.64 -56.97
CA VAL A 276 -3.24 113.65 -58.28
C VAL A 276 -4.14 114.29 -59.34
N GLU A 277 -5.42 113.91 -59.39
CA GLU A 277 -6.39 114.51 -60.33
C GLU A 277 -6.59 116.00 -60.05
N LYS A 278 -6.70 116.41 -58.78
CA LYS A 278 -6.75 117.85 -58.41
C LYS A 278 -5.51 118.60 -58.87
N LEU A 279 -4.32 118.02 -58.73
CA LEU A 279 -3.07 118.62 -59.20
C LEU A 279 -3.01 118.72 -60.71
N LYS A 280 -3.52 117.72 -61.43
CA LYS A 280 -3.63 117.74 -62.90
C LYS A 280 -4.57 118.86 -63.37
N VAL A 281 -5.73 119.01 -62.74
CA VAL A 281 -6.65 120.12 -63.04
C VAL A 281 -6.01 121.48 -62.72
N ALA A 282 -5.29 121.59 -61.60
CA ALA A 282 -4.56 122.80 -61.24
C ALA A 282 -3.43 123.10 -62.23
N GLU A 283 -2.76 122.07 -62.76
CA GLU A 283 -1.72 122.19 -63.79
C GLU A 283 -2.30 122.65 -65.12
N GLU A 284 -3.37 122.02 -65.62
CA GLU A 284 -4.06 122.43 -66.86
C GLU A 284 -4.55 123.89 -66.76
N LYS A 285 -5.06 124.29 -65.59
CA LYS A 285 -5.46 125.67 -65.32
C LYS A 285 -4.27 126.64 -65.34
N LEU A 286 -3.16 126.25 -64.71
CA LEU A 286 -1.93 127.06 -64.70
C LEU A 286 -1.33 127.17 -66.11
N GLU A 287 -1.31 126.09 -66.88
CA GLU A 287 -0.88 126.07 -68.28
C GLU A 287 -1.72 127.01 -69.14
N LYS A 288 -3.06 126.96 -68.98
CA LYS A 288 -3.97 127.89 -69.63
C LYS A 288 -3.69 129.35 -69.25
N GLN A 289 -3.54 129.64 -67.96
CA GLN A 289 -3.19 131.00 -67.49
C GLN A 289 -1.82 131.45 -68.00
N THR A 290 -0.87 130.53 -68.17
CA THR A 290 0.45 130.79 -68.74
C THR A 290 0.34 131.16 -70.21
N MET A 291 -0.46 130.41 -70.98
CA MET A 291 -0.73 130.69 -72.39
C MET A 291 -1.48 132.01 -72.58
N GLU A 292 -2.49 132.28 -71.77
CA GLU A 292 -3.25 133.55 -71.78
C GLU A 292 -2.34 134.73 -71.42
N TRP A 293 -1.44 134.59 -70.42
CA TRP A 293 -0.45 135.61 -70.10
C TRP A 293 0.54 135.86 -71.25
N LEU A 294 1.01 134.80 -71.92
CA LEU A 294 1.88 134.94 -73.10
C LEU A 294 1.16 135.67 -74.26
N MET A 295 -0.10 135.35 -74.50
CA MET A 295 -0.94 136.04 -75.49
C MET A 295 -1.15 137.50 -75.12
N ALA A 296 -1.52 137.80 -73.86
CA ALA A 296 -1.69 139.16 -73.36
C ALA A 296 -0.36 139.96 -73.39
N GLN A 297 0.78 139.30 -73.15
CA GLN A 297 2.10 139.90 -73.27
C GLN A 297 2.40 140.26 -74.74
N GLU A 298 2.06 139.39 -75.68
CA GLU A 298 2.25 139.62 -77.11
C GLU A 298 1.30 140.70 -77.65
N GLU A 299 0.04 140.72 -77.20
CA GLU A 299 -0.89 141.81 -77.48
C GLU A 299 -0.43 143.14 -76.87
N LEU A 300 0.10 143.16 -75.65
CA LEU A 300 0.70 144.35 -75.06
C LEU A 300 1.89 144.85 -75.89
N LYS A 301 2.72 143.96 -76.45
CA LYS A 301 3.81 144.36 -77.37
C LYS A 301 3.25 144.96 -78.65
N LYS A 302 2.26 144.34 -79.29
CA LYS A 302 1.59 144.86 -80.49
C LYS A 302 0.95 146.22 -80.22
N LEU A 303 0.22 146.37 -79.11
CA LEU A 303 -0.36 147.62 -78.66
C LEU A 303 0.72 148.65 -78.32
N ALA A 304 1.87 148.27 -77.75
CA ALA A 304 2.99 149.16 -77.53
C ALA A 304 3.65 149.62 -78.85
N GLU A 305 3.70 148.77 -79.88
CA GLU A 305 4.12 149.09 -81.24
C GLU A 305 3.09 149.96 -82.00
N GLU A 306 1.80 149.83 -81.69
CA GLU A 306 0.70 150.66 -82.19
C GLU A 306 0.69 152.04 -81.52
N ALA A 307 0.86 152.09 -80.20
CA ALA A 307 1.04 153.31 -79.41
C ALA A 307 2.33 154.06 -79.82
N SER A 308 3.39 153.33 -80.20
CA SER A 308 4.60 153.91 -80.79
C SER A 308 4.38 154.53 -82.18
N ARG A 309 3.29 154.21 -82.89
CA ARG A 309 2.93 154.78 -84.21
C ARG A 309 1.96 155.97 -84.12
N HIS A 310 1.36 156.24 -82.95
CA HIS A 310 0.46 157.37 -82.68
C HIS A 310 0.92 158.17 -81.46
N ALA A 311 2.16 158.67 -81.48
CA ALA A 311 2.79 159.40 -80.37
C ALA A 311 2.27 160.85 -80.16
N GLY A 312 1.02 161.14 -80.54
CA GLY A 312 0.50 162.51 -80.64
C GLY A 312 -0.49 162.93 -79.56
N GLU A 313 -1.35 162.05 -79.04
CA GLU A 313 -2.49 162.49 -78.22
C GLU A 313 -2.82 161.49 -77.09
N THR A 314 -2.94 162.02 -75.86
CA THR A 314 -3.36 161.42 -74.56
C THR A 314 -2.24 160.90 -73.63
N SER A 315 -1.98 161.62 -72.53
CA SER A 315 -1.09 161.18 -71.44
C SER A 315 -1.71 160.10 -70.53
N GLU A 316 -3.02 159.88 -70.64
CA GLU A 316 -3.80 158.89 -69.87
C GLU A 316 -3.53 157.45 -70.34
N THR A 317 -3.31 157.23 -71.64
CA THR A 317 -3.00 155.89 -72.22
C THR A 317 -1.62 155.37 -71.81
N LEU A 318 -0.61 156.24 -71.67
CA LEU A 318 0.75 155.86 -71.23
C LEU A 318 0.80 155.43 -69.76
N GLU A 319 -0.01 156.03 -68.88
CA GLU A 319 -0.11 155.60 -67.48
C GLU A 319 -0.85 154.26 -67.36
N ASP A 320 -1.89 154.04 -68.17
CA ASP A 320 -2.56 152.74 -68.26
C ASP A 320 -1.65 151.63 -68.81
N PHE A 321 -0.82 151.91 -69.82
CA PHE A 321 0.23 150.98 -70.27
C PHE A 321 1.21 150.62 -69.15
N ARG A 322 1.62 151.60 -68.33
CA ARG A 322 2.52 151.35 -67.19
C ARG A 322 1.84 150.52 -66.11
N ARG A 323 0.54 150.76 -65.84
CA ARG A 323 -0.29 149.95 -64.93
C ARG A 323 -0.43 148.51 -65.43
N VAL A 324 -0.79 148.30 -66.70
CA VAL A 324 -0.95 146.96 -67.31
C VAL A 324 0.39 146.21 -67.36
N LYS A 325 1.50 146.88 -67.69
CA LYS A 325 2.84 146.27 -67.68
C LYS A 325 3.27 145.84 -66.28
N LYS A 326 2.94 146.61 -65.25
CA LYS A 326 3.17 146.24 -63.84
C LYS A 326 2.29 145.04 -63.46
N LEU A 327 1.01 145.05 -63.83
CA LEU A 327 0.08 143.94 -63.61
C LEU A 327 0.58 142.64 -64.26
N LEU A 328 1.09 142.70 -65.49
CA LEU A 328 1.67 141.54 -66.18
C LEU A 328 2.93 141.00 -65.47
N ALA A 329 3.75 141.87 -64.89
CA ALA A 329 4.91 141.46 -64.11
C ALA A 329 4.52 140.82 -62.77
N ASP A 330 3.49 141.36 -62.10
CA ASP A 330 2.92 140.80 -60.87
C ASP A 330 2.29 139.41 -61.14
N VAL A 331 1.51 139.28 -62.23
CA VAL A 331 0.97 137.99 -62.69
C VAL A 331 2.09 137.00 -63.02
N ARG A 332 3.21 137.43 -63.61
CA ARG A 332 4.37 136.56 -63.86
C ARG A 332 4.99 136.04 -62.56
N ILE A 333 5.08 136.88 -61.53
CA ILE A 333 5.62 136.49 -60.22
C ILE A 333 4.67 135.47 -59.55
N GLU A 334 3.35 135.70 -59.61
CA GLU A 334 2.34 134.75 -59.12
C GLU A 334 2.32 133.44 -59.91
N LEU A 335 2.57 133.49 -61.22
CA LEU A 335 2.58 132.32 -62.10
C LEU A 335 3.83 131.47 -61.87
N LEU A 336 5.01 132.10 -61.69
CA LEU A 336 6.24 131.43 -61.27
C LEU A 336 6.15 130.87 -59.83
N SER A 337 5.48 131.57 -58.91
CA SER A 337 5.27 131.07 -57.55
C SER A 337 4.30 129.88 -57.53
N SER A 338 3.25 129.92 -58.34
CA SER A 338 2.30 128.82 -58.57
C SER A 338 2.97 127.62 -59.23
N GLN A 339 3.85 127.84 -60.21
CA GLN A 339 4.65 126.79 -60.85
C GLN A 339 5.60 126.11 -59.85
N LYS A 340 6.27 126.90 -59.00
CA LYS A 340 7.14 126.37 -57.94
C LYS A 340 6.34 125.62 -56.86
N SER A 341 5.16 126.09 -56.51
CA SER A 341 4.22 125.41 -55.59
C SER A 341 3.73 124.09 -56.18
N LEU A 342 3.37 124.05 -57.47
CA LEU A 342 2.96 122.85 -58.19
C LEU A 342 4.10 121.82 -58.25
N ALA A 343 5.33 122.23 -58.55
CA ALA A 343 6.50 121.36 -58.54
C ALA A 343 6.79 120.79 -57.14
N SER A 344 6.70 121.62 -56.09
CA SER A 344 6.82 121.14 -54.70
C SER A 344 5.70 120.16 -54.33
N SER A 345 4.48 120.40 -54.79
CA SER A 345 3.34 119.49 -54.55
C SER A 345 3.52 118.17 -55.28
N ARG A 346 4.03 118.15 -56.51
CA ARG A 346 4.39 116.93 -57.24
C ARG A 346 5.42 116.08 -56.51
N LEU A 347 6.48 116.73 -56.03
CA LEU A 347 7.55 116.05 -55.30
C LEU A 347 7.02 115.42 -54.00
N LYS A 348 6.14 116.13 -53.27
CA LYS A 348 5.44 115.57 -52.10
C LYS A 348 4.53 114.38 -52.46
N MET A 349 3.82 114.43 -53.59
CA MET A 349 2.98 113.32 -54.05
C MET A 349 3.77 112.08 -54.45
N GLU A 350 5.00 112.26 -54.95
CA GLU A 350 5.92 111.18 -55.29
C GLU A 350 6.55 110.56 -54.03
N GLU A 351 6.89 111.38 -53.02
CA GLU A 351 7.33 110.89 -51.71
C GLU A 351 6.22 110.10 -51.00
N GLN A 352 4.98 110.59 -51.04
CA GLN A 352 3.82 109.88 -50.52
C GLN A 352 3.54 108.57 -51.28
N GLU A 353 3.82 108.50 -52.59
CA GLU A 353 3.72 107.26 -53.37
C GLU A 353 4.69 106.21 -52.89
N LYS A 354 5.97 106.58 -52.75
CA LYS A 354 7.01 105.66 -52.27
C LYS A 354 6.68 105.16 -50.86
N LEU A 355 6.17 106.03 -49.99
CA LEU A 355 5.73 105.64 -48.66
C LEU A 355 4.56 104.63 -48.72
N LEU A 356 3.55 104.88 -49.54
CA LEU A 356 2.44 103.95 -49.72
C LEU A 356 2.89 102.62 -50.32
N GLU A 357 3.81 102.62 -51.30
CA GLU A 357 4.39 101.39 -51.87
C GLU A 357 5.13 100.57 -50.80
N THR A 358 5.92 101.23 -49.94
CA THR A 358 6.60 100.54 -48.83
C THR A 358 5.59 99.93 -47.85
N GLN A 359 4.53 100.65 -47.50
CA GLN A 359 3.49 100.15 -46.59
C GLN A 359 2.71 98.97 -47.20
N TRP A 360 2.45 98.98 -48.51
CA TRP A 360 1.85 97.84 -49.20
C TRP A 360 2.76 96.62 -49.22
N ALA A 361 4.06 96.80 -49.44
CA ALA A 361 5.03 95.71 -49.41
C ALA A 361 5.15 95.08 -48.00
N GLU A 362 5.22 95.89 -46.95
CA GLU A 362 5.22 95.43 -45.56
C GLU A 362 3.92 94.68 -45.22
N LEU A 363 2.76 95.19 -45.66
CA LEU A 363 1.48 94.51 -45.47
C LEU A 363 1.47 93.12 -46.13
N GLU A 364 2.00 92.99 -47.35
CA GLU A 364 2.04 91.72 -48.07
C GLU A 364 3.00 90.72 -47.40
N GLU A 365 4.15 91.18 -46.89
CA GLU A 365 5.06 90.36 -46.09
C GLU A 365 4.38 89.86 -44.80
N HIS A 366 3.67 90.75 -44.09
CA HIS A 366 2.92 90.38 -42.90
C HIS A 366 1.78 89.40 -43.21
N LYS A 367 1.07 89.57 -44.33
CA LYS A 367 0.07 88.59 -44.82
C LYS A 367 0.70 87.23 -45.09
N GLY A 368 1.84 87.20 -45.77
CA GLY A 368 2.61 85.98 -46.00
C GLY A 368 2.99 85.28 -44.69
N SER A 369 3.51 86.05 -43.74
CA SER A 369 3.87 85.56 -42.40
C SER A 369 2.66 84.99 -41.65
N VAL A 370 1.54 85.72 -41.58
CA VAL A 370 0.30 85.24 -40.93
C VAL A 370 -0.26 83.99 -41.61
N MET A 371 -0.15 83.88 -42.94
CA MET A 371 -0.54 82.67 -43.65
C MET A 371 0.33 81.47 -43.30
N THR A 372 1.66 81.63 -43.20
CA THR A 372 2.55 80.55 -42.73
C THR A 372 2.22 80.11 -41.30
N TYR A 373 2.02 81.08 -40.38
CA TYR A 373 1.59 80.78 -39.00
C TYR A 373 0.26 80.02 -38.96
N LEU A 374 -0.70 80.38 -39.82
CA LEU A 374 -1.96 79.65 -39.90
C LEU A 374 -1.76 78.22 -40.40
N THR A 375 -0.91 77.99 -41.39
CA THR A 375 -0.64 76.64 -41.88
C THR A 375 0.00 75.79 -40.78
N THR A 376 1.02 76.29 -40.09
CA THR A 376 1.66 75.58 -38.98
C THR A 376 0.70 75.32 -37.83
N LEU A 377 -0.21 76.25 -37.54
CA LEU A 377 -1.22 76.08 -36.50
C LEU A 377 -2.24 74.99 -36.87
N LYS A 378 -2.67 74.91 -38.13
CA LYS A 378 -3.54 73.84 -38.62
C LYS A 378 -2.84 72.48 -38.52
N ASP A 379 -1.57 72.40 -38.88
CA ASP A 379 -0.78 71.17 -38.78
C ASP A 379 -0.66 70.72 -37.31
N ALA A 380 -0.36 71.65 -36.40
CA ALA A 380 -0.34 71.37 -34.95
C ALA A 380 -1.71 70.90 -34.42
N GLN A 381 -2.81 71.49 -34.91
CA GLN A 381 -4.16 71.06 -34.55
C GLN A 381 -4.44 69.62 -35.01
N ILE A 382 -4.03 69.26 -36.24
CA ILE A 382 -4.17 67.90 -36.79
C ILE A 382 -3.34 66.92 -35.96
N GLU A 383 -2.10 67.28 -35.60
CA GLU A 383 -1.22 66.44 -34.80
C GLU A 383 -1.79 66.16 -33.40
N VAL A 384 -2.29 67.19 -32.70
CA VAL A 384 -2.96 67.02 -31.39
C VAL A 384 -4.19 66.11 -31.51
N GLN A 385 -4.99 66.25 -32.57
CA GLN A 385 -6.15 65.38 -32.80
C GLN A 385 -5.74 63.94 -33.10
N SER A 386 -4.69 63.73 -33.89
CA SER A 386 -4.11 62.42 -34.20
C SER A 386 -3.60 61.72 -32.94
N GLU A 387 -2.81 62.41 -32.12
CA GLU A 387 -2.31 61.86 -30.85
C GLU A 387 -3.43 61.58 -29.85
N ARG A 388 -4.49 62.40 -29.81
CA ARG A 388 -5.70 62.09 -29.02
C ARG A 388 -6.43 60.85 -29.52
N ALA A 389 -6.45 60.59 -30.83
CA ALA A 389 -7.03 59.37 -31.36
C ALA A 389 -6.20 58.15 -30.96
N LYS A 390 -4.87 58.24 -31.04
CA LYS A 390 -3.95 57.18 -30.57
C LYS A 390 -4.11 56.93 -29.06
N LEU A 391 -4.22 57.99 -28.26
CA LEU A 391 -4.48 57.88 -26.81
C LEU A 391 -5.77 57.13 -26.52
N ARG A 392 -6.88 57.45 -27.22
CA ARG A 392 -8.16 56.74 -27.06
C ARG A 392 -8.07 55.25 -27.40
N VAL A 393 -7.30 54.88 -28.42
CA VAL A 393 -7.05 53.47 -28.75
C VAL A 393 -6.27 52.78 -27.64
N ALA A 394 -5.20 53.41 -27.13
CA ALA A 394 -4.41 52.86 -26.03
C ALA A 394 -5.22 52.72 -24.73
N GLU A 395 -6.08 53.69 -24.41
CA GLU A 395 -7.02 53.60 -23.27
C GLU A 395 -8.02 52.46 -23.43
N ALA A 396 -8.51 52.21 -24.64
CA ALA A 396 -9.40 51.08 -24.91
C ALA A 396 -8.70 49.73 -24.71
N GLN A 397 -7.48 49.58 -25.25
CA GLN A 397 -6.64 48.38 -25.06
C GLN A 397 -6.32 48.14 -23.58
N LYS A 398 -6.01 49.20 -22.83
CA LYS A 398 -5.77 49.11 -21.38
C LYS A 398 -7.00 48.60 -20.63
N LYS A 399 -8.20 49.09 -20.97
CA LYS A 399 -9.47 48.61 -20.38
C LYS A 399 -9.78 47.15 -20.73
N GLU A 400 -9.38 46.69 -21.90
CA GLU A 400 -9.49 45.28 -22.29
C GLU A 400 -8.56 44.42 -21.42
N LEU A 401 -7.30 44.82 -21.31
CA LEU A 401 -6.31 44.15 -20.47
C LEU A 401 -6.71 44.12 -18.98
N GLU A 402 -7.35 45.17 -18.46
CA GLU A 402 -7.90 45.17 -17.09
C GLU A 402 -9.04 44.15 -16.89
N ARG A 403 -9.89 43.96 -17.90
CA ARG A 403 -10.93 42.92 -17.85
C ARG A 403 -10.30 41.53 -17.87
N ASP A 404 -9.33 41.31 -18.74
CA ASP A 404 -8.62 40.04 -18.83
C ASP A 404 -7.91 39.71 -17.51
N LEU A 405 -7.23 40.70 -16.90
CA LEU A 405 -6.63 40.55 -15.58
C LEU A 405 -7.65 40.23 -14.47
N SER A 406 -8.87 40.77 -14.56
CA SER A 406 -9.94 40.45 -13.62
C SER A 406 -10.42 39.00 -13.78
N MET A 407 -10.63 38.56 -15.02
CA MET A 407 -11.02 37.17 -15.30
C MET A 407 -9.92 36.17 -14.91
N GLU A 408 -8.65 36.51 -15.15
CA GLU A 408 -7.50 35.67 -14.76
C GLU A 408 -7.36 35.58 -13.22
N LYS A 409 -7.71 36.65 -12.48
CA LYS A 409 -7.81 36.64 -11.01
C LYS A 409 -8.92 35.71 -10.51
N GLU A 410 -10.12 35.82 -11.06
CA GLU A 410 -11.25 34.98 -10.69
C GLU A 410 -10.93 33.49 -10.93
N LEU A 411 -10.35 33.17 -12.09
CA LEU A 411 -9.90 31.82 -12.40
C LEU A 411 -8.84 31.32 -11.40
N MET A 412 -7.89 32.16 -11.01
CA MET A 412 -6.88 31.81 -10.02
C MET A 412 -7.51 31.49 -8.65
N GLU A 413 -8.51 32.25 -8.22
CA GLU A 413 -9.25 32.00 -6.98
C GLU A 413 -10.02 30.68 -7.04
N GLU A 414 -10.68 30.38 -8.16
CA GLU A 414 -11.38 29.10 -8.38
C GLU A 414 -10.41 27.92 -8.34
N LEU A 415 -9.27 28.02 -9.02
CA LEU A 415 -8.23 26.99 -9.01
C LEU A 415 -7.64 26.80 -7.61
N GLN A 416 -7.46 27.87 -6.84
CA GLN A 416 -7.00 27.79 -5.45
C GLN A 416 -8.01 27.07 -4.56
N GLU A 417 -9.32 27.29 -4.75
CA GLU A 417 -10.37 26.55 -4.03
C GLU A 417 -10.43 25.08 -4.43
N LEU A 418 -10.27 24.75 -5.72
CA LEU A 418 -10.14 23.37 -6.17
C LEU A 418 -8.93 22.68 -5.53
N LEU A 419 -7.79 23.38 -5.47
CA LEU A 419 -6.57 22.84 -4.86
C LEU A 419 -6.74 22.60 -3.35
N LYS A 420 -7.47 23.48 -2.63
CA LYS A 420 -7.83 23.25 -1.23
C LYS A 420 -8.69 22.00 -1.05
N LYS A 421 -9.68 21.78 -1.93
CA LYS A 421 -10.53 20.58 -1.91
C LYS A 421 -9.70 19.32 -2.17
N GLU A 422 -8.82 19.34 -3.16
CA GLU A 422 -7.91 18.22 -3.47
C GLU A 422 -6.98 17.91 -2.29
N ARG A 423 -6.38 18.93 -1.65
CA ARG A 423 -5.59 18.77 -0.42
C ARG A 423 -6.38 18.10 0.70
N TYR A 424 -7.63 18.51 0.90
CA TYR A 424 -8.50 17.93 1.91
C TYR A 424 -8.84 16.46 1.61
N SER A 425 -9.18 16.13 0.36
CA SER A 425 -9.42 14.75 -0.08
C SER A 425 -8.17 13.87 0.07
N LEU A 426 -7.00 14.39 -0.28
CA LEU A 426 -5.72 13.71 -0.07
C LEU A 426 -5.46 13.45 1.42
N HIS A 427 -5.70 14.44 2.28
CA HIS A 427 -5.57 14.28 3.72
C HIS A 427 -6.53 13.20 4.27
N GLN A 428 -7.77 13.15 3.79
CA GLN A 428 -8.71 12.08 4.13
C GLN A 428 -8.20 10.70 3.70
N ALA A 429 -7.61 10.58 2.50
CA ALA A 429 -7.03 9.33 2.01
C ALA A 429 -5.85 8.86 2.90
N ILE A 430 -4.97 9.79 3.31
CA ILE A 430 -3.85 9.51 4.23
C ILE A 430 -4.38 9.00 5.58
N ASN A 431 -5.42 9.62 6.12
CA ASN A 431 -6.07 9.16 7.34
C ASN A 431 -6.72 7.78 7.15
N GLY A 432 -7.27 7.49 5.96
CA GLY A 432 -7.77 6.19 5.57
C GLY A 432 -6.70 5.10 5.61
N ILE A 433 -5.49 5.37 5.11
CA ILE A 433 -4.34 4.46 5.20
C ILE A 433 -3.98 4.18 6.66
N SER A 434 -3.95 5.21 7.51
CA SER A 434 -3.66 5.04 8.94
C SER A 434 -4.68 4.12 9.63
N SER A 435 -5.95 4.18 9.22
CA SER A 435 -6.99 3.26 9.70
C SER A 435 -6.76 1.82 9.23
N LEU A 436 -6.40 1.63 7.96
CA LEU A 436 -6.06 0.32 7.39
C LEU A 436 -4.82 -0.29 8.06
N GLN A 437 -3.78 0.50 8.32
CA GLN A 437 -2.58 0.06 9.05
C GLN A 437 -2.93 -0.43 10.46
N LYS A 438 -3.75 0.32 11.21
CA LYS A 438 -4.24 -0.14 12.54
C LYS A 438 -5.01 -1.45 12.45
N LYS A 439 -5.83 -1.62 11.40
CA LYS A 439 -6.57 -2.87 11.17
C LYS A 439 -5.61 -4.03 10.82
N LEU A 440 -4.59 -3.76 10.01
CA LEU A 440 -3.55 -4.72 9.68
C LEU A 440 -2.78 -5.17 10.92
N ASP A 441 -2.34 -4.23 11.77
CA ASP A 441 -1.61 -4.53 13.00
C ASP A 441 -2.43 -5.40 13.95
N LYS A 442 -3.72 -5.08 14.12
CA LYS A 442 -4.64 -5.90 14.91
C LYS A 442 -4.75 -7.32 14.34
N LYS A 443 -4.92 -7.45 13.02
CA LYS A 443 -5.01 -8.77 12.36
C LYS A 443 -3.71 -9.57 12.47
N ASN A 444 -2.56 -8.92 12.33
CA ASN A 444 -1.25 -9.54 12.54
C ASN A 444 -1.07 -10.04 13.98
N ALA A 445 -1.50 -9.25 14.98
CA ALA A 445 -1.46 -9.66 16.37
C ALA A 445 -2.36 -10.87 16.64
N ASP A 446 -3.59 -10.87 16.11
CA ASP A 446 -4.53 -12.00 16.24
C ASP A 446 -4.01 -13.26 15.54
N PHE A 447 -3.39 -13.10 14.36
CA PHE A 447 -2.75 -14.17 13.61
C PHE A 447 -1.55 -14.77 14.35
N GLY A 448 -0.74 -13.93 15.01
CA GLY A 448 0.34 -14.37 15.90
C GLY A 448 -0.17 -15.24 17.04
N LYS A 449 -1.20 -14.77 17.77
CA LYS A 449 -1.84 -15.55 18.85
C LYS A 449 -2.38 -16.89 18.37
N MET A 450 -3.02 -16.93 17.20
CA MET A 450 -3.54 -18.17 16.63
C MET A 450 -2.42 -19.15 16.27
N ARG A 451 -1.31 -18.65 15.71
CA ARG A 451 -0.14 -19.47 15.40
C ARG A 451 0.47 -20.08 16.67
N ASP A 452 0.62 -19.29 17.74
CA ASP A 452 1.17 -19.76 19.01
C ASP A 452 0.28 -20.86 19.64
N LEU A 453 -1.04 -20.66 19.62
CA LEU A 453 -2.01 -21.67 20.07
C LEU A 453 -1.91 -22.96 19.24
N LEU A 454 -1.76 -22.83 17.92
CA LEU A 454 -1.63 -23.97 17.02
C LEU A 454 -0.35 -24.77 17.31
N GLN A 455 0.75 -24.10 17.61
CA GLN A 455 2.01 -24.75 18.02
C GLN A 455 1.84 -25.53 19.33
N VAL A 456 1.11 -24.99 20.31
CA VAL A 456 0.78 -25.71 21.55
C VAL A 456 -0.03 -26.97 21.24
N LYS A 457 -1.07 -26.87 20.40
CA LYS A 457 -1.87 -28.03 19.99
C LYS A 457 -1.09 -29.08 19.20
N GLU A 458 -0.16 -28.66 18.34
CA GLU A 458 0.78 -29.56 17.67
C GLU A 458 1.62 -30.35 18.68
N SER A 459 2.11 -29.70 19.74
CA SER A 459 2.86 -30.39 20.80
C SER A 459 2.00 -31.37 21.61
N GLU A 460 0.77 -30.98 21.98
CA GLU A 460 -0.18 -31.87 22.67
C GLU A 460 -0.52 -33.11 21.80
N MET A 461 -0.65 -32.94 20.48
CA MET A 461 -0.90 -34.05 19.56
C MET A 461 0.27 -35.03 19.51
N VAL A 462 1.51 -34.52 19.51
CA VAL A 462 2.72 -35.35 19.53
C VAL A 462 2.82 -36.11 20.85
N GLU A 463 2.54 -35.46 21.98
CA GLU A 463 2.53 -36.10 23.30
C GLU A 463 1.48 -37.22 23.39
N ALA A 464 0.23 -36.97 22.96
CA ALA A 464 -0.82 -37.97 22.91
C ALA A 464 -0.44 -39.16 22.02
N LYS A 465 0.25 -38.92 20.89
CA LYS A 465 0.75 -39.98 20.02
C LYS A 465 1.79 -40.87 20.72
N LEU A 466 2.70 -40.26 21.48
CA LEU A 466 3.72 -40.97 22.24
C LEU A 466 3.10 -41.78 23.38
N GLU A 467 2.10 -41.23 24.08
CA GLU A 467 1.33 -41.94 25.11
C GLU A 467 0.65 -43.20 24.54
N ILE A 468 -0.04 -43.08 23.40
CA ILE A 468 -0.64 -44.24 22.71
C ILE A 468 0.41 -45.30 22.38
N GLN A 469 1.59 -44.88 21.91
CA GLN A 469 2.67 -45.82 21.58
C GLN A 469 3.21 -46.52 22.82
N HIS A 470 3.39 -45.81 23.92
CA HIS A 470 3.80 -46.36 25.20
C HIS A 470 2.80 -47.41 25.70
N LEU A 471 1.51 -47.05 25.77
CA LEU A 471 0.45 -47.96 26.20
C LEU A 471 0.35 -49.21 25.32
N LYS A 472 0.55 -49.08 24.00
CA LYS A 472 0.60 -50.23 23.09
C LYS A 472 1.77 -51.17 23.42
N SER A 473 2.95 -50.63 23.72
CA SER A 473 4.10 -51.46 24.09
C SER A 473 3.88 -52.20 25.42
N GLU A 474 3.21 -51.57 26.38
CA GLU A 474 2.85 -52.20 27.66
C GLU A 474 1.77 -53.28 27.47
N ARG A 475 0.75 -53.01 26.65
CA ARG A 475 -0.25 -54.01 26.25
C ARG A 475 0.40 -55.23 25.59
N ASP A 476 1.32 -55.01 24.65
CA ASP A 476 2.01 -56.10 23.96
C ASP A 476 2.88 -56.92 24.93
N SER A 477 3.51 -56.27 25.90
CA SER A 477 4.24 -56.95 26.98
C SER A 477 3.32 -57.78 27.88
N LEU A 478 2.17 -57.24 28.30
CA LEU A 478 1.18 -57.96 29.11
C LEU A 478 0.60 -59.14 28.36
N LYS A 479 0.35 -58.98 27.06
CA LYS A 479 -0.13 -60.07 26.20
C LYS A 479 0.89 -61.20 26.09
N LEU A 480 2.18 -60.89 25.97
CA LEU A 480 3.23 -61.91 25.95
C LEU A 480 3.27 -62.69 27.27
N ILE A 481 3.20 -61.99 28.41
CA ILE A 481 3.14 -62.63 29.74
C ILE A 481 1.90 -63.54 29.84
N LEU A 482 0.76 -63.08 29.32
CA LEU A 482 -0.47 -63.87 29.33
C LEU A 482 -0.35 -65.14 28.46
N ASP A 483 0.20 -65.02 27.25
CA ASP A 483 0.42 -66.15 26.35
C ASP A 483 1.40 -67.19 26.96
N GLU A 484 2.45 -66.73 27.66
CA GLU A 484 3.37 -67.59 28.40
C GLU A 484 2.67 -68.32 29.56
N LYS A 485 1.84 -67.61 30.32
CA LYS A 485 1.06 -68.19 31.43
C LYS A 485 -0.01 -69.18 30.96
N ASP A 486 -0.70 -68.89 29.87
CA ASP A 486 -1.66 -69.82 29.27
C ASP A 486 -0.96 -71.11 28.78
N LEU A 487 0.27 -71.01 28.26
CA LEU A 487 1.09 -72.16 27.89
C LEU A 487 1.56 -72.98 29.11
N GLU A 488 1.98 -72.31 30.19
CA GLU A 488 2.33 -72.95 31.46
C GLU A 488 1.13 -73.72 32.03
N LEU A 489 -0.06 -73.10 32.06
CA LEU A 489 -1.29 -73.75 32.52
C LEU A 489 -1.71 -74.92 31.64
N LEU A 490 -1.53 -74.84 30.32
CA LEU A 490 -1.79 -75.96 29.41
C LEU A 490 -0.88 -77.15 29.74
N ASN A 491 0.42 -76.90 29.93
CA ASN A 491 1.37 -77.93 30.31
C ASN A 491 1.05 -78.54 31.69
N ALA A 492 0.63 -77.71 32.65
CA ALA A 492 0.21 -78.18 33.97
C ALA A 492 -1.05 -79.07 33.90
N ARG A 493 -2.03 -78.69 33.06
CA ARG A 493 -3.24 -79.50 32.82
C ARG A 493 -2.92 -80.86 32.21
N ASN A 494 -2.03 -80.91 31.21
CA ASN A 494 -1.62 -82.18 30.61
C ASN A 494 -0.96 -83.12 31.64
N LYS A 495 -0.08 -82.58 32.50
CA LYS A 495 0.52 -83.35 33.61
C LYS A 495 -0.52 -83.83 34.63
N LEU A 496 -1.51 -83.01 34.94
CA LEU A 496 -2.60 -83.41 35.83
C LEU A 496 -3.42 -84.56 35.22
N GLU A 497 -3.65 -84.52 33.91
CA GLU A 497 -4.33 -85.61 33.18
C GLU A 497 -3.51 -86.90 33.21
N GLU A 498 -2.18 -86.83 33.03
CA GLU A 498 -1.26 -87.97 33.21
C GLU A 498 -1.39 -88.56 34.62
N VAL A 499 -1.32 -87.72 35.66
CA VAL A 499 -1.47 -88.16 37.06
C VAL A 499 -2.86 -88.75 37.32
N ASN A 500 -3.93 -88.18 36.75
CA ASN A 500 -5.27 -88.74 36.88
C ASN A 500 -5.40 -90.12 36.23
N ASN A 501 -4.74 -90.34 35.09
CA ASN A 501 -4.66 -91.65 34.46
C ASN A 501 -3.91 -92.65 35.35
N GLU A 502 -2.77 -92.25 35.92
CA GLU A 502 -2.03 -93.07 36.88
C GLU A 502 -2.89 -93.42 38.11
N ILE A 503 -3.66 -92.48 38.65
CA ILE A 503 -4.59 -92.72 39.77
C ILE A 503 -5.70 -93.70 39.34
N ALA A 504 -6.25 -93.55 38.14
CA ALA A 504 -7.27 -94.46 37.63
C ALA A 504 -6.73 -95.89 37.45
N GLU A 505 -5.51 -96.03 36.92
CA GLU A 505 -4.81 -97.31 36.83
C GLU A 505 -4.56 -97.93 38.21
N LEU A 506 -4.08 -97.13 39.17
CA LEU A 506 -3.87 -97.58 40.55
C LEU A 506 -5.16 -98.01 41.22
N LYS A 507 -6.27 -97.29 41.01
CA LYS A 507 -7.60 -97.68 41.50
C LYS A 507 -8.07 -99.00 40.90
N MET A 508 -7.90 -99.18 39.59
CA MET A 508 -8.23 -100.44 38.91
C MET A 508 -7.41 -101.62 39.48
N LEU A 509 -6.12 -101.40 39.71
CA LEU A 509 -5.24 -102.39 40.30
C LEU A 509 -5.64 -102.71 41.74
N LEU A 510 -5.95 -101.69 42.55
CA LEU A 510 -6.45 -101.87 43.92
C LEU A 510 -7.75 -102.66 43.94
N ASN A 511 -8.75 -102.28 43.13
CA ASN A 511 -10.03 -102.98 43.06
C ASN A 511 -9.85 -104.44 42.63
N SER A 512 -9.04 -104.70 41.59
CA SER A 512 -8.74 -106.07 41.16
C SER A 512 -8.07 -106.90 42.26
N LYS A 513 -7.28 -106.27 43.13
CA LYS A 513 -6.61 -106.92 44.26
C LYS A 513 -7.55 -107.09 45.44
N GLU A 514 -8.44 -106.15 45.69
CA GLU A 514 -9.51 -106.26 46.67
C GLU A 514 -10.46 -107.41 46.33
N ASP A 515 -10.81 -107.58 45.06
CA ASP A 515 -11.57 -108.73 44.56
C ASP A 515 -10.84 -110.06 44.81
N GLN A 516 -9.51 -110.10 44.59
CA GLN A 516 -8.68 -111.27 44.89
C GLN A 516 -8.63 -111.57 46.40
N LEU A 517 -8.57 -110.54 47.24
CA LEU A 517 -8.57 -110.67 48.70
C LEU A 517 -9.94 -111.18 49.20
N LEU A 518 -11.04 -110.67 48.65
CA LEU A 518 -12.38 -111.16 48.93
C LEU A 518 -12.51 -112.65 48.55
N GLN A 519 -11.96 -113.04 47.41
CA GLN A 519 -11.92 -114.43 46.96
C GLN A 519 -11.08 -115.32 47.89
N ALA A 520 -9.93 -114.84 48.36
CA ALA A 520 -9.10 -115.57 49.32
C ALA A 520 -9.79 -115.71 50.68
N THR A 521 -10.48 -114.66 51.13
CA THR A 521 -11.21 -114.64 52.41
C THR A 521 -12.37 -115.63 52.40
N THR A 522 -13.14 -115.67 51.31
CA THR A 522 -14.22 -116.65 51.13
C THR A 522 -13.71 -118.08 51.01
N MET A 523 -12.55 -118.32 50.39
CA MET A 523 -11.90 -119.64 50.43
C MET A 523 -11.42 -120.04 51.83
N LEU A 524 -10.96 -119.07 52.63
CA LEU A 524 -10.56 -119.31 54.03
C LEU A 524 -11.78 -119.68 54.89
N GLU A 525 -12.88 -118.95 54.75
CA GLU A 525 -14.16 -119.27 55.41
C GLU A 525 -14.65 -120.67 55.03
N ALA A 526 -14.59 -121.05 53.75
CA ALA A 526 -14.97 -122.39 53.31
C ALA A 526 -14.04 -123.49 53.90
N LYS A 527 -12.76 -123.20 54.10
CA LYS A 527 -11.81 -124.10 54.77
C LYS A 527 -12.10 -124.21 56.26
N ASP A 528 -12.45 -123.11 56.92
CA ASP A 528 -12.86 -123.11 58.34
C ASP A 528 -14.18 -123.87 58.55
N GLU A 529 -15.15 -123.76 57.63
CA GLU A 529 -16.34 -124.61 57.62
C GLU A 529 -16.00 -126.09 57.42
N HIS A 530 -15.02 -126.41 56.58
CA HIS A 530 -14.54 -127.77 56.38
C HIS A 530 -13.85 -128.34 57.64
N VAL A 531 -13.10 -127.52 58.36
CA VAL A 531 -12.50 -127.90 59.64
C VAL A 531 -13.56 -128.10 60.71
N ASN A 532 -14.58 -127.24 60.78
CA ASN A 532 -15.72 -127.40 61.70
C ASN A 532 -16.53 -128.66 61.40
N THR A 533 -16.72 -129.04 60.14
CA THR A 533 -17.37 -130.30 59.77
C THR A 533 -16.54 -131.52 60.18
N MET A 534 -15.23 -131.51 59.95
CA MET A 534 -14.33 -132.55 60.47
C MET A 534 -14.34 -132.63 62.01
N GLN A 535 -14.43 -131.49 62.70
CA GLN A 535 -14.52 -131.42 64.16
C GLN A 535 -15.84 -132.03 64.67
N ASN A 536 -16.94 -131.84 63.94
CA ASN A 536 -18.23 -132.46 64.26
C ASN A 536 -18.23 -133.98 64.00
N GLU A 537 -17.60 -134.46 62.92
CA GLU A 537 -17.40 -135.89 62.65
C GLU A 537 -16.51 -136.57 63.72
N LEU A 538 -15.49 -135.87 64.22
CA LEU A 538 -14.66 -136.32 65.34
C LEU A 538 -15.45 -136.43 66.65
N ASN A 539 -16.41 -135.53 66.88
CA ASN A 539 -17.28 -135.59 68.06
C ASN A 539 -18.34 -136.70 67.96
N ASP A 540 -18.86 -136.97 66.76
CA ASP A 540 -19.85 -138.04 66.51
C ASP A 540 -19.23 -139.44 66.63
N THR A 541 -17.97 -139.60 66.20
CA THR A 541 -17.18 -140.83 66.42
C THR A 541 -16.83 -141.05 67.90
N LYS A 542 -16.66 -139.98 68.69
CA LYS A 542 -16.47 -140.04 70.14
C LYS A 542 -17.74 -140.47 70.89
N LEU A 543 -18.92 -140.08 70.40
CA LEU A 543 -20.22 -140.49 70.96
C LEU A 543 -20.50 -141.98 70.70
N LYS A 544 -20.20 -142.49 69.49
CA LYS A 544 -20.31 -143.92 69.15
C LYS A 544 -19.34 -144.82 69.92
N TYR A 545 -18.20 -144.28 70.36
CA TYR A 545 -17.27 -145.01 71.24
C TYR A 545 -17.79 -145.10 72.69
N SER A 546 -18.65 -144.16 73.10
CA SER A 546 -19.21 -144.08 74.46
C SER A 546 -20.42 -145.00 74.68
N GLU A 547 -21.12 -145.44 73.62
CA GLU A 547 -22.24 -146.40 73.69
C GLU A 547 -21.79 -147.87 73.69
N ALA A 548 -20.53 -148.18 73.37
CA ALA A 548 -19.99 -149.55 73.31
C ALA A 548 -19.38 -150.05 74.63
N GLU A 549 -19.31 -149.21 75.69
CA GLU A 549 -18.65 -149.51 76.97
C GLU A 549 -19.63 -149.74 78.15
N THR A 550 -20.94 -149.92 77.88
CA THR A 550 -21.97 -150.26 78.89
C THR A 550 -22.84 -151.47 78.51
N VAL A 551 -22.22 -152.58 78.08
CA VAL A 551 -22.83 -153.93 78.08
C VAL A 551 -22.00 -154.86 78.96
#